data_AF-A0A0M9ULQ9-F1
#
_entry.id   AF-A0A0M9ULQ9-F1
#
_cell.length_a   1.000
_cell.length_b   1.000
_cell.length_c   1.000
_cell.angle_alpha   90.00
_cell.angle_beta   90.00
_cell.angle_gamma   90.00
#
_symmetry.space_group_name_H-M   'P 1'
#
loop_
_entity.id
_entity.type
_entity.pdbx_description
1 polymer ?
#
loop_
_entity_poly.entity_id
_entity_poly.type
_entity_poly.pdbx_seq_one_letter_code
_entity_poly.pdbx_strand_id
1 'polypeptide(L)'
;MSPLDLIVEPLQYDFMLRALAATSLAAVVCALLSCWLVLIGWSLMGDAVSHAVLPGVVLSYALGLPFALGALVFGLLAVVLIGAVRGSRRVAEDAAIGIVFTTLFALGLVLISVTPSHTDLGHILFGSVLGVSRGDLVQIAVLASLVLALLLLLRRDLTLFAFDPTHARAIGLSPRRLGALLLGLLAVTAVVALQVVGVILVVAMLIIPGATARLLTDRFSRMLLIAPTLSVAASALGILLSYWLDAASGGLIVLVQGTLYALVHVFAPRYGLLARGRARRGGRAERRGSPGAVPSADGPAPTGAAAPTGAAESTERQAPVAVSDAQIASVAERPSGTAVLEPTSDTSSASENSGPSRISSSAPTTMP
;
A
#
# COMPACT_ATOMS: atom_id res chain seq x y z
N MET A 1 -11.82 15.41 -34.29
CA MET A 1 -11.71 14.09 -33.65
C MET A 1 -12.88 13.94 -32.70
N SER A 2 -13.82 13.05 -33.02
CA SER A 2 -15.01 12.84 -32.20
C SER A 2 -14.62 12.12 -30.89
N PRO A 3 -15.34 12.29 -29.78
CA PRO A 3 -15.05 11.56 -28.54
C PRO A 3 -15.14 10.03 -28.71
N LEU A 4 -15.82 9.56 -29.76
CA LEU A 4 -15.88 8.14 -30.11
C LEU A 4 -14.61 7.68 -30.82
N ASP A 5 -14.03 8.49 -31.73
CA ASP A 5 -12.74 8.16 -32.37
C ASP A 5 -11.62 8.03 -31.32
N LEU A 6 -11.66 8.91 -30.30
CA LEU A 6 -10.70 8.93 -29.20
C LEU A 6 -10.67 7.63 -28.38
N ILE A 7 -11.81 6.91 -28.32
CA ILE A 7 -11.94 5.64 -27.58
C ILE A 7 -11.74 4.45 -28.52
N VAL A 8 -12.26 4.51 -29.74
CA VAL A 8 -12.28 3.39 -30.69
C VAL A 8 -10.91 3.14 -31.30
N GLU A 9 -10.11 4.17 -31.54
CA GLU A 9 -8.80 4.07 -32.18
C GLU A 9 -7.78 3.24 -31.38
N PRO A 10 -7.57 3.47 -30.06
CA PRO A 10 -6.70 2.60 -29.26
C PRO A 10 -7.26 1.17 -29.09
N LEU A 11 -8.58 0.95 -29.19
CA LEU A 11 -9.20 -0.37 -29.09
C LEU A 11 -8.99 -1.23 -30.35
N GLN A 12 -8.53 -0.66 -31.47
CA GLN A 12 -8.22 -1.42 -32.68
C GLN A 12 -6.93 -2.25 -32.54
N TYR A 13 -6.09 -1.93 -31.56
CA TYR A 13 -4.84 -2.64 -31.33
C TYR A 13 -5.04 -3.86 -30.43
N ASP A 14 -4.67 -5.02 -30.96
CA ASP A 14 -4.79 -6.31 -30.28
C ASP A 14 -3.99 -6.39 -28.96
N PHE A 15 -2.88 -5.64 -28.85
CA PHE A 15 -2.10 -5.52 -27.61
C PHE A 15 -2.83 -4.67 -26.55
N MET A 16 -3.56 -3.63 -26.98
CA MET A 16 -4.26 -2.71 -26.08
C MET A 16 -5.48 -3.40 -25.45
N LEU A 17 -6.20 -4.20 -26.24
CA LEU A 17 -7.30 -5.02 -25.73
C LEU A 17 -6.83 -6.03 -24.68
N ARG A 18 -5.66 -6.67 -24.90
CA ARG A 18 -5.07 -7.61 -23.93
C ARG A 18 -4.62 -6.90 -22.66
N ALA A 19 -3.97 -5.75 -22.80
CA ALA A 19 -3.58 -4.89 -21.69
C ALA A 19 -4.79 -4.47 -20.84
N LEU A 20 -5.85 -4.00 -21.49
CA LEU A 20 -7.10 -3.59 -20.82
C LEU A 20 -7.80 -4.78 -20.15
N ALA A 21 -7.86 -5.94 -20.80
CA ALA A 21 -8.45 -7.15 -20.22
C ALA A 21 -7.65 -7.65 -19.01
N ALA A 22 -6.32 -7.73 -19.10
CA ALA A 22 -5.47 -8.18 -18.00
C ALA A 22 -5.53 -7.22 -16.80
N THR A 23 -5.41 -5.91 -17.06
CA THR A 23 -5.46 -4.89 -16.01
C THR A 23 -6.83 -4.76 -15.38
N SER A 24 -7.93 -4.83 -16.15
CA SER A 24 -9.28 -4.81 -15.58
C SER A 24 -9.55 -6.03 -14.71
N LEU A 25 -9.06 -7.21 -15.11
CA LEU A 25 -9.22 -8.41 -14.29
C LEU A 25 -8.43 -8.30 -12.98
N ALA A 26 -7.17 -7.87 -13.05
CA ALA A 26 -6.36 -7.59 -11.86
C ALA A 26 -7.01 -6.51 -10.98
N ALA A 27 -7.54 -5.44 -11.59
CA ALA A 27 -8.22 -4.34 -10.92
C ALA A 27 -9.44 -4.80 -10.12
N VAL A 28 -10.24 -5.73 -10.66
CA VAL A 28 -11.40 -6.29 -9.97
C VAL A 28 -10.97 -7.08 -8.75
N VAL A 29 -10.01 -7.99 -8.89
CA VAL A 29 -9.57 -8.85 -7.79
C VAL A 29 -8.90 -8.02 -6.70
N CYS A 30 -7.99 -7.11 -7.06
CA CYS A 30 -7.32 -6.23 -6.12
C CYS A 30 -8.31 -5.30 -5.41
N ALA A 31 -9.28 -4.71 -6.11
CA ALA A 31 -10.25 -3.80 -5.50
C ALA A 31 -11.24 -4.50 -4.58
N LEU A 32 -11.62 -5.75 -4.89
CA LEU A 32 -12.40 -6.57 -3.97
C LEU A 32 -11.60 -6.82 -2.70
N LEU A 33 -10.38 -7.34 -2.84
CA LEU A 33 -9.52 -7.67 -1.72
C LEU A 33 -9.22 -6.42 -0.85
N SER A 34 -9.02 -5.27 -1.49
CA SER A 34 -8.89 -3.95 -0.86
C SER A 34 -10.00 -3.64 0.15
N CYS A 35 -11.25 -4.04 -0.14
CA CYS A 35 -12.37 -3.77 0.76
C CYS A 35 -12.19 -4.41 2.13
N TRP A 36 -11.72 -5.65 2.19
CA TRP A 36 -11.44 -6.33 3.46
C TRP A 36 -10.19 -5.77 4.13
N LEU A 37 -9.12 -5.52 3.38
CA LEU A 37 -7.87 -4.97 3.96
C LEU A 37 -8.10 -3.62 4.63
N VAL A 38 -8.87 -2.74 3.99
CA VAL A 38 -9.18 -1.41 4.54
C VAL A 38 -10.05 -1.50 5.79
N LEU A 39 -10.98 -2.47 5.87
CA LEU A 39 -11.79 -2.68 7.07
C LEU A 39 -10.95 -3.19 8.25
N ILE A 40 -10.05 -4.14 7.98
CA ILE A 40 -9.21 -4.75 9.01
C ILE A 40 -8.07 -3.81 9.44
N GLY A 41 -7.73 -2.81 8.62
CA GLY A 41 -6.62 -1.90 8.87
C GLY A 41 -5.28 -2.40 8.34
N TRP A 42 -5.28 -3.41 7.46
CA TRP A 42 -4.09 -4.00 6.86
C TRP A 42 -3.68 -3.31 5.54
N SER A 43 -3.90 -2.00 5.41
CA SER A 43 -3.57 -1.27 4.18
C SER A 43 -2.08 -1.36 3.80
N LEU A 44 -1.19 -1.40 4.80
CA LEU A 44 0.26 -1.53 4.60
C LEU A 44 0.70 -2.96 4.23
N MET A 45 -0.15 -3.96 4.42
CA MET A 45 0.20 -5.36 4.16
C MET A 45 0.43 -5.61 2.66
N GLY A 46 -0.34 -4.95 1.78
CA GLY A 46 -0.18 -5.09 0.33
C GLY A 46 1.19 -4.60 -0.17
N ASP A 47 1.70 -3.53 0.41
CA ASP A 47 3.04 -3.00 0.14
C ASP A 47 4.13 -3.96 0.62
N ALA A 48 4.01 -4.43 1.86
CA ALA A 48 4.95 -5.38 2.44
C ALA A 48 5.06 -6.68 1.62
N VAL A 49 3.94 -7.22 1.16
CA VAL A 49 3.92 -8.44 0.34
C VAL A 49 4.59 -8.21 -1.02
N SER A 50 4.33 -7.07 -1.67
CA SER A 50 4.84 -6.82 -3.03
C SER A 50 6.38 -6.76 -3.09
N HIS A 51 7.00 -6.21 -2.06
CA HIS A 51 8.46 -6.15 -1.93
C HIS A 51 9.08 -7.43 -1.37
N ALA A 52 8.36 -8.19 -0.54
CA ALA A 52 8.82 -9.48 -0.04
C ALA A 52 8.95 -10.55 -1.16
N VAL A 53 8.27 -10.33 -2.29
CA VAL A 53 8.30 -11.19 -3.48
C VAL A 53 9.57 -10.99 -4.32
N LEU A 54 10.19 -9.81 -4.27
CA LEU A 54 11.37 -9.44 -5.05
C LEU A 54 12.54 -10.45 -4.94
N PRO A 55 13.00 -10.89 -3.76
CA PRO A 55 14.04 -11.93 -3.66
C PRO A 55 13.69 -13.22 -4.40
N GLY A 56 12.41 -13.61 -4.42
CA GLY A 56 11.96 -14.84 -5.09
C GLY A 56 12.03 -14.74 -6.62
N VAL A 57 11.76 -13.56 -7.17
CA VAL A 57 11.90 -13.32 -8.62
C VAL A 57 13.37 -13.42 -9.03
N VAL A 58 14.26 -12.80 -8.27
CA VAL A 58 15.71 -12.80 -8.53
C VAL A 58 16.29 -14.20 -8.38
N LEU A 59 15.86 -14.95 -7.36
CA LEU A 59 16.31 -16.33 -7.16
C LEU A 59 15.78 -17.27 -8.27
N SER A 60 14.55 -17.07 -8.73
CA SER A 60 14.02 -17.83 -9.88
C SER A 60 14.83 -17.60 -11.14
N TYR A 61 15.22 -16.34 -11.37
CA TYR A 61 16.09 -15.98 -12.49
C TYR A 61 17.44 -16.69 -12.41
N ALA A 62 18.09 -16.67 -11.24
CA ALA A 62 19.37 -17.36 -11.03
C ALA A 62 19.30 -18.88 -11.24
N LEU A 63 18.14 -19.50 -10.97
CA LEU A 63 17.89 -20.93 -11.13
C LEU A 63 17.31 -21.32 -12.50
N GLY A 64 16.98 -20.37 -13.37
CA GLY A 64 16.31 -20.63 -14.65
C GLY A 64 14.87 -21.13 -14.51
N LEU A 65 14.22 -20.89 -13.36
CA LEU A 65 12.83 -21.27 -13.08
C LEU A 65 11.85 -20.15 -13.50
N PRO A 66 10.57 -20.48 -13.75
CA PRO A 66 9.56 -19.47 -14.07
C PRO A 66 9.40 -18.48 -12.92
N PHE A 67 9.47 -17.17 -13.22
CA PHE A 67 9.41 -16.09 -12.24
C PHE A 67 8.20 -16.16 -11.30
N ALA A 68 7.05 -16.59 -11.83
CA ALA A 68 5.83 -16.79 -11.07
C ALA A 68 6.01 -17.75 -9.89
N LEU A 69 6.83 -18.78 -10.06
CA LEU A 69 6.98 -19.83 -9.07
C LEU A 69 7.79 -19.34 -7.87
N GLY A 70 8.97 -18.74 -8.06
CA GLY A 70 9.71 -18.22 -6.90
C GLY A 70 9.07 -16.98 -6.31
N ALA A 71 8.38 -16.16 -7.11
CA ALA A 71 7.55 -15.07 -6.58
C ALA A 71 6.47 -15.60 -5.63
N LEU A 72 5.75 -16.65 -6.03
CA LEU A 72 4.72 -17.30 -5.23
C LEU A 72 5.31 -17.96 -3.97
N VAL A 73 6.42 -18.68 -4.11
CA VAL A 73 7.09 -19.36 -2.98
C VAL A 73 7.55 -18.34 -1.95
N PHE A 74 8.23 -17.27 -2.36
CA PHE A 74 8.68 -16.23 -1.43
C PHE A 74 7.53 -15.40 -0.86
N GLY A 75 6.48 -15.11 -1.64
CA GLY A 75 5.27 -14.46 -1.14
C GLY A 75 4.57 -15.28 -0.06
N LEU A 76 4.41 -16.59 -0.28
CA LEU A 76 3.85 -17.50 0.73
C LEU A 76 4.77 -17.66 1.94
N LEU A 77 6.09 -17.74 1.72
CA LEU A 77 7.08 -17.75 2.80
C LEU A 77 6.96 -16.49 3.67
N ALA A 78 6.81 -15.32 3.07
CA ALA A 78 6.60 -14.07 3.78
C ALA A 78 5.33 -14.10 4.64
N VAL A 79 4.21 -14.61 4.12
CA VAL A 79 2.96 -14.76 4.88
C VAL A 79 3.15 -15.71 6.07
N VAL A 80 3.84 -16.84 5.86
CA VAL A 80 4.13 -17.80 6.94
C VAL A 80 5.03 -17.19 8.00
N LEU A 81 6.09 -16.49 7.60
CA LEU A 81 7.00 -15.80 8.51
C LEU A 81 6.29 -14.71 9.32
N ILE A 82 5.46 -13.87 8.68
CA ILE A 82 4.65 -12.85 9.36
C ILE A 82 3.69 -13.52 10.35
N GLY A 83 3.03 -14.60 9.94
CA GLY A 83 2.16 -15.39 10.82
C GLY A 83 2.89 -15.98 12.02
N ALA A 84 4.11 -16.46 11.83
CA ALA A 84 4.95 -17.03 12.89
C ALA A 84 5.43 -15.95 13.88
N VAL A 85 5.91 -14.81 13.39
CA VAL A 85 6.37 -13.68 14.22
C VAL A 85 5.20 -13.10 15.01
N ARG A 86 4.02 -12.94 14.38
CA ARG A 86 2.78 -12.49 15.05
C ARG A 86 2.29 -13.47 16.12
N GLY A 87 2.66 -14.74 16.03
CA GLY A 87 2.36 -15.74 17.06
C GLY A 87 2.98 -15.43 18.42
N SER A 88 4.07 -14.66 18.45
CA SER A 88 4.69 -14.17 19.68
C SER A 88 3.91 -12.98 20.23
N ARG A 89 3.22 -13.15 21.36
CA ARG A 89 2.36 -12.14 22.03
C ARG A 89 3.04 -10.78 22.35
N ARG A 90 4.34 -10.64 22.07
CA ARG A 90 5.16 -9.45 22.39
C ARG A 90 5.38 -8.51 21.20
N VAL A 91 5.09 -8.95 19.97
CA VAL A 91 5.38 -8.16 18.76
C VAL A 91 4.06 -7.63 18.20
N ALA A 92 3.97 -6.30 18.01
CA ALA A 92 2.84 -5.68 17.34
C ALA A 92 2.72 -6.20 15.90
N GLU A 93 1.50 -6.32 15.37
CA GLU A 93 1.28 -6.86 14.02
C GLU A 93 2.06 -6.07 12.96
N ASP A 94 2.02 -4.74 13.05
CA ASP A 94 2.72 -3.84 12.13
C ASP A 94 4.26 -4.00 12.22
N ALA A 95 4.78 -4.24 13.42
CA ALA A 95 6.21 -4.48 13.63
C ALA A 95 6.65 -5.83 13.04
N ALA A 96 5.85 -6.88 13.20
CA ALA A 96 6.12 -8.19 12.62
C ALA A 96 6.18 -8.12 11.09
N ILE A 97 5.23 -7.40 10.48
CA ILE A 97 5.20 -7.16 9.04
C ILE A 97 6.46 -6.42 8.59
N GLY A 98 6.79 -5.30 9.25
CA GLY A 98 7.96 -4.49 8.91
C GLY A 98 9.29 -5.26 9.01
N ILE A 99 9.48 -6.07 10.05
CA ILE A 99 10.70 -6.88 10.23
C ILE A 99 10.85 -7.91 9.10
N VAL A 100 9.79 -8.66 8.79
CA VAL A 100 9.84 -9.70 7.76
C VAL A 100 10.02 -9.08 6.37
N PHE A 101 9.33 -7.99 6.08
CA PHE A 101 9.47 -7.25 4.82
C PHE A 101 10.88 -6.71 4.63
N THR A 102 11.42 -5.97 5.61
CA THR A 102 12.74 -5.33 5.48
C THR A 102 13.85 -6.38 5.33
N THR A 103 13.76 -7.50 6.03
CA THR A 103 14.74 -8.59 5.93
C THR A 103 14.69 -9.30 4.58
N LEU A 104 13.50 -9.65 4.07
CA LEU A 104 13.34 -10.26 2.74
C LEU A 104 13.72 -9.30 1.62
N PHE A 105 13.37 -8.02 1.75
CA PHE A 105 13.73 -7.00 0.77
C PHE A 105 15.25 -6.79 0.73
N ALA A 106 15.91 -6.67 1.89
CA ALA A 106 17.36 -6.61 1.99
C ALA A 106 18.04 -7.85 1.40
N LEU A 107 17.49 -9.04 1.67
CA LEU A 107 17.95 -10.28 1.04
C LEU A 107 17.86 -10.20 -0.49
N GLY A 108 16.74 -9.70 -1.03
CA GLY A 108 16.55 -9.49 -2.46
C GLY A 108 17.58 -8.52 -3.06
N LEU A 109 17.87 -7.40 -2.39
CA LEU A 109 18.89 -6.44 -2.81
C LEU A 109 20.30 -7.07 -2.82
N VAL A 110 20.64 -7.88 -1.81
CA VAL A 110 21.91 -8.62 -1.79
C VAL A 110 21.99 -9.61 -2.95
N LEU A 111 20.92 -10.35 -3.21
CA LEU A 111 20.85 -11.29 -4.34
C LEU A 111 21.03 -10.58 -5.70
N ILE A 112 20.44 -9.39 -5.86
CA ILE A 112 20.62 -8.56 -7.06
C ILE A 112 22.08 -8.13 -7.20
N SER A 113 22.72 -7.70 -6.11
CA SER A 113 24.11 -7.25 -6.12
C SER A 113 25.10 -8.37 -6.51
N VAL A 114 24.82 -9.60 -6.09
CA VAL A 114 25.69 -10.76 -6.34
C VAL A 114 25.44 -11.40 -7.71
N THR A 115 24.28 -11.16 -8.34
CA THR A 115 23.92 -11.75 -9.64
C THR A 115 24.19 -10.74 -10.76
N PRO A 116 25.24 -10.92 -11.60
CA PRO A 116 25.47 -10.06 -12.74
C PRO A 116 24.28 -10.19 -13.70
N SER A 117 23.48 -9.12 -13.81
CA SER A 117 22.27 -9.11 -14.63
C SER A 117 22.58 -8.58 -16.02
N HIS A 118 22.55 -9.46 -17.03
CA HIS A 118 22.52 -9.10 -18.45
C HIS A 118 21.10 -8.79 -18.96
N THR A 119 20.08 -8.91 -18.10
CA THR A 119 18.66 -8.70 -18.45
C THR A 119 18.10 -7.55 -17.63
N ASP A 120 17.35 -6.64 -18.25
CA ASP A 120 16.66 -5.52 -17.60
C ASP A 120 15.62 -6.01 -16.58
N LEU A 121 16.07 -6.31 -15.36
CA LEU A 121 15.22 -6.59 -14.20
C LEU A 121 14.23 -5.44 -13.94
N GLY A 122 14.60 -4.22 -14.36
CA GLY A 122 13.73 -3.04 -14.33
C GLY A 122 12.42 -3.26 -15.08
N HIS A 123 12.44 -3.80 -16.30
CA HIS A 123 11.21 -4.07 -17.07
C HIS A 123 10.24 -5.01 -16.31
N ILE A 124 10.78 -5.95 -15.54
CA ILE A 124 9.98 -6.92 -14.77
C ILE A 124 9.45 -6.28 -13.49
N LEU A 125 10.25 -5.45 -12.80
CA LEU A 125 9.83 -4.77 -11.57
C LEU A 125 8.85 -3.62 -11.83
N PHE A 126 8.99 -2.92 -12.96
CA PHE A 126 8.10 -1.83 -13.37
C PHE A 126 6.86 -2.34 -14.11
N GLY A 127 6.90 -3.57 -14.65
CA GLY A 127 5.79 -4.19 -15.38
C GLY A 127 5.64 -3.64 -16.80
N SER A 128 5.32 -4.52 -17.75
CA SER A 128 4.95 -4.13 -19.12
C SER A 128 3.51 -4.50 -19.38
N VAL A 129 2.60 -3.59 -19.04
CA VAL A 129 1.15 -3.74 -19.29
C VAL A 129 0.87 -4.01 -20.77
N LEU A 130 1.70 -3.49 -21.67
CA LEU A 130 1.58 -3.66 -23.12
C LEU A 130 2.22 -4.96 -23.65
N GLY A 131 3.13 -5.59 -22.89
CA GLY A 131 3.88 -6.78 -23.30
C GLY A 131 3.23 -8.12 -22.97
N VAL A 132 1.99 -8.12 -22.47
CA VAL A 132 1.30 -9.33 -21.98
C VAL A 132 1.04 -10.31 -23.14
N SER A 133 1.61 -11.50 -23.04
CA SER A 133 1.39 -12.56 -24.02
C SER A 133 -0.01 -13.20 -23.85
N ARG A 134 -0.50 -13.89 -24.89
CA ARG A 134 -1.78 -14.64 -24.79
C ARG A 134 -1.72 -15.74 -23.73
N GLY A 135 -0.57 -16.37 -23.53
CA GLY A 135 -0.37 -17.41 -22.52
C GLY A 135 -0.48 -16.85 -21.10
N ASP A 136 0.18 -15.71 -20.86
CA ASP A 136 0.10 -15.02 -19.56
C ASP A 136 -1.33 -14.60 -19.27
N LEU A 137 -2.04 -14.05 -20.26
CA LEU A 137 -3.43 -13.62 -20.10
C LEU A 137 -4.34 -14.76 -19.62
N VAL A 138 -4.20 -15.96 -20.16
CA VAL A 138 -4.98 -17.14 -19.73
C VAL A 138 -4.60 -17.55 -18.31
N GLN A 139 -3.30 -17.56 -17.98
CA GLN A 139 -2.83 -17.90 -16.63
C GLN A 139 -3.36 -16.90 -15.58
N ILE A 140 -3.28 -15.61 -15.87
CA ILE A 140 -3.84 -14.54 -15.05
C ILE A 140 -5.35 -14.70 -14.94
N ALA A 141 -6.03 -15.02 -16.05
CA ALA A 141 -7.47 -15.22 -16.06
C ALA A 141 -7.91 -16.37 -15.13
N VAL A 142 -7.21 -17.49 -15.18
CA VAL A 142 -7.49 -18.66 -14.33
C VAL A 142 -7.19 -18.34 -12.86
N LEU A 143 -6.03 -17.74 -12.55
CA LEU A 143 -5.67 -17.43 -11.17
C LEU A 143 -6.55 -16.34 -10.56
N ALA A 144 -6.83 -15.27 -11.31
CA ALA A 144 -7.70 -14.19 -10.86
C ALA A 144 -9.14 -14.67 -10.68
N SER A 145 -9.67 -15.51 -11.57
CA SER A 145 -11.00 -16.10 -11.41
C SER A 145 -11.07 -17.07 -10.23
N LEU A 146 -10.03 -17.87 -9.99
CA LEU A 146 -9.93 -18.73 -8.81
C LEU A 146 -9.95 -17.91 -7.51
N VAL A 147 -9.12 -16.87 -7.43
CA VAL A 147 -9.06 -15.97 -6.26
C VAL A 147 -10.41 -15.27 -6.08
N LEU A 148 -10.98 -14.71 -7.15
CA LEU A 148 -12.29 -14.07 -7.15
C LEU A 148 -13.39 -15.00 -6.64
N ALA A 149 -13.43 -16.24 -7.14
CA ALA A 149 -14.39 -17.25 -6.70
C ALA A 149 -14.24 -17.55 -5.20
N LEU A 150 -13.00 -17.66 -4.72
CA LEU A 150 -12.73 -17.90 -3.30
C LEU A 150 -13.17 -16.69 -2.43
N LEU A 151 -12.88 -15.46 -2.85
CA LEU A 151 -13.34 -14.24 -2.17
C LEU A 151 -14.88 -14.15 -2.11
N LEU A 152 -15.56 -14.50 -3.21
CA LEU A 152 -17.03 -14.47 -3.26
C LEU A 152 -17.66 -15.58 -2.44
N LEU A 153 -17.07 -16.78 -2.42
CA LEU A 153 -17.55 -17.91 -1.62
C LEU A 153 -17.38 -17.62 -0.12
N LEU A 154 -16.20 -17.12 0.27
CA LEU A 154 -15.86 -16.84 1.67
C LEU A 154 -16.27 -15.43 2.12
N ARG A 155 -17.02 -14.70 1.31
CA ARG A 155 -17.42 -13.32 1.62
C ARG A 155 -18.06 -13.19 2.99
N ARG A 156 -18.92 -14.14 3.39
CA ARG A 156 -19.65 -14.09 4.66
C ARG A 156 -18.70 -14.25 5.85
N ASP A 157 -17.81 -15.22 5.77
CA ASP A 157 -16.85 -15.55 6.83
C ASP A 157 -15.80 -14.44 6.99
N LEU A 158 -15.29 -13.90 5.87
CA LEU A 158 -14.35 -12.78 5.87
C LEU A 158 -14.99 -11.49 6.39
N THR A 159 -16.25 -11.23 6.05
CA THR A 159 -16.99 -10.07 6.59
C THR A 159 -17.21 -10.23 8.09
N LEU A 160 -17.62 -11.40 8.57
CA LEU A 160 -17.75 -11.69 10.01
C LEU A 160 -16.43 -11.43 10.74
N PHE A 161 -15.32 -11.92 10.19
CA PHE A 161 -13.99 -11.68 10.74
C PHE A 161 -13.60 -10.19 10.77
N ALA A 162 -13.95 -9.43 9.73
CA ALA A 162 -13.61 -8.02 9.64
C ALA A 162 -14.41 -7.12 10.60
N PHE A 163 -15.64 -7.51 10.96
CA PHE A 163 -16.48 -6.73 11.88
C PHE A 163 -16.31 -7.15 13.34
N ASP A 164 -16.23 -8.45 13.64
CA ASP A 164 -16.07 -8.93 15.01
C ASP A 164 -15.31 -10.27 15.07
N PRO A 165 -13.98 -10.22 15.32
CA PRO A 165 -13.17 -11.44 15.46
C PRO A 165 -13.50 -12.25 16.73
N THR A 166 -14.16 -11.65 17.73
CA THR A 166 -14.58 -12.35 18.96
C THR A 166 -15.86 -13.13 18.74
N HIS A 167 -16.84 -12.55 18.04
CA HIS A 167 -18.05 -13.24 17.63
C HIS A 167 -17.76 -14.38 16.65
N ALA A 168 -16.83 -14.18 15.71
CA ALA A 168 -16.39 -15.25 14.81
C ALA A 168 -15.87 -16.48 15.58
N ARG A 169 -15.13 -16.26 16.68
CA ARG A 169 -14.64 -17.34 17.55
C ARG A 169 -15.76 -18.05 18.29
N ALA A 170 -16.80 -17.32 18.70
CA ALA A 170 -17.96 -17.90 19.37
C ALA A 170 -18.78 -18.83 18.45
N ILE A 171 -18.82 -18.56 17.15
CA ILE A 171 -19.50 -19.40 16.14
C ILE A 171 -18.62 -20.58 15.68
N GLY A 172 -17.41 -20.75 16.23
CA GLY A 172 -16.50 -21.84 15.90
C GLY A 172 -15.56 -21.57 14.72
N LEU A 173 -15.55 -20.36 14.16
CA LEU A 173 -14.55 -19.96 13.17
C LEU A 173 -13.25 -19.57 13.88
N SER A 174 -12.11 -20.07 13.40
CA SER A 174 -10.80 -19.69 13.94
C SER A 174 -10.31 -18.41 13.26
N PRO A 175 -10.22 -17.25 13.96
CA PRO A 175 -9.80 -15.98 13.33
C PRO A 175 -8.38 -16.05 12.75
N ARG A 176 -7.52 -16.89 13.33
CA ARG A 176 -6.16 -17.15 12.84
C ARG A 176 -6.14 -17.75 11.44
N ARG A 177 -7.01 -18.73 11.14
CA ARG A 177 -7.06 -19.35 9.80
C ARG A 177 -7.65 -18.41 8.78
N LEU A 178 -8.70 -17.65 9.12
CA LEU A 178 -9.29 -16.66 8.21
C LEU A 178 -8.29 -15.54 7.88
N GLY A 179 -7.56 -15.05 8.89
CA GLY A 179 -6.50 -14.07 8.68
C GLY A 179 -5.36 -14.62 7.81
N ALA A 180 -4.88 -15.83 8.09
CA ALA A 180 -3.84 -16.48 7.27
C ALA A 180 -4.32 -16.73 5.83
N LEU A 181 -5.58 -17.12 5.65
CA LEU A 181 -6.19 -17.32 4.35
C LEU A 181 -6.30 -16.00 3.58
N LEU A 182 -6.75 -14.92 4.22
CA LEU A 182 -6.82 -13.60 3.59
C LEU A 182 -5.43 -13.09 3.19
N LEU A 183 -4.41 -13.28 4.05
CA LEU A 183 -3.02 -12.96 3.74
C LEU A 183 -2.46 -13.83 2.61
N GLY A 184 -2.80 -15.12 2.57
CA GLY A 184 -2.44 -16.02 1.47
C GLY A 184 -3.07 -15.59 0.15
N LEU A 185 -4.36 -15.21 0.15
CA LEU A 185 -5.05 -14.68 -1.02
C LEU A 185 -4.42 -13.36 -1.47
N LEU A 186 -4.07 -12.49 -0.53
CA LEU A 186 -3.34 -11.26 -0.82
C LEU A 186 -2.00 -11.56 -1.50
N ALA A 187 -1.21 -12.52 -0.99
CA ALA A 187 0.06 -12.91 -1.59
C ALA A 187 -0.10 -13.45 -3.00
N VAL A 188 -1.04 -14.38 -3.22
CA VAL A 188 -1.34 -14.92 -4.56
C VAL A 188 -1.76 -13.80 -5.51
N THR A 189 -2.67 -12.92 -5.06
CA THR A 189 -3.17 -11.80 -5.87
C THR A 189 -2.06 -10.82 -6.22
N ALA A 190 -1.23 -10.45 -5.25
CA ALA A 190 -0.14 -9.52 -5.43
C ALA A 190 0.88 -10.05 -6.45
N VAL A 191 1.24 -11.34 -6.37
CA VAL A 191 2.17 -11.98 -7.33
C VAL A 191 1.60 -11.98 -8.75
N VAL A 192 0.32 -12.34 -8.91
CA VAL A 192 -0.33 -12.36 -10.23
C VAL A 192 -0.46 -10.95 -10.82
N ALA A 193 -0.86 -9.99 -10.00
CA ALA A 193 -1.04 -8.61 -10.44
C ALA A 193 0.32 -7.93 -10.73
N LEU A 194 1.37 -8.28 -9.98
CA LEU A 194 2.73 -7.74 -10.14
C LEU A 194 3.28 -7.98 -11.54
N GLN A 195 3.06 -9.17 -12.10
CA GLN A 195 3.59 -9.56 -13.42
C GLN A 195 3.01 -8.73 -14.56
N VAL A 196 1.74 -8.35 -14.45
CA VAL A 196 1.03 -7.60 -15.49
C VAL A 196 1.28 -6.12 -15.34
N VAL A 197 1.21 -5.65 -14.10
CA VAL A 197 0.92 -4.25 -13.81
C VAL A 197 2.10 -3.52 -13.13
N GLY A 198 2.96 -4.26 -12.43
CA GLY A 198 4.09 -3.71 -11.68
C GLY A 198 3.78 -3.38 -10.21
N VAL A 199 4.83 -3.28 -9.38
CA VAL A 199 4.74 -3.19 -7.91
C VAL A 199 3.87 -2.01 -7.47
N ILE A 200 4.18 -0.82 -7.97
CA ILE A 200 3.58 0.44 -7.49
C ILE A 200 2.07 0.46 -7.74
N LEU A 201 1.66 0.01 -8.93
CA LEU A 201 0.25 0.01 -9.29
C LEU A 201 -0.52 -1.09 -8.53
N VAL A 202 0.07 -2.25 -8.26
CA VAL A 202 -0.57 -3.25 -7.39
C VAL A 202 -0.90 -2.68 -6.02
N VAL A 203 0.04 -1.99 -5.38
CA VAL A 203 -0.16 -1.36 -4.07
C VAL A 203 -1.27 -0.31 -4.14
N ALA A 204 -1.27 0.53 -5.18
CA ALA A 204 -2.32 1.51 -5.40
C ALA A 204 -3.71 0.85 -5.56
N MET A 205 -3.82 -0.20 -6.38
CA MET A 205 -5.08 -0.93 -6.60
C MET A 205 -5.57 -1.68 -5.36
N LEU A 206 -4.67 -2.02 -4.43
CA LEU A 206 -5.01 -2.67 -3.16
C LEU A 206 -5.45 -1.69 -2.07
N ILE A 207 -5.11 -0.40 -2.17
CA ILE A 207 -5.40 0.58 -1.11
C ILE A 207 -6.46 1.60 -1.55
N ILE A 208 -6.26 2.25 -2.71
CA ILE A 208 -7.05 3.39 -3.14
C ILE A 208 -8.53 3.05 -3.38
N PRO A 209 -8.92 1.99 -4.12
CA PRO A 209 -10.33 1.75 -4.40
C PRO A 209 -11.13 1.37 -3.15
N GLY A 210 -10.56 0.62 -2.21
CA GLY A 210 -11.21 0.32 -0.92
C GLY A 210 -11.36 1.56 -0.04
N ALA A 211 -10.33 2.41 0.03
CA ALA A 211 -10.40 3.68 0.76
C ALA A 211 -11.45 4.63 0.16
N THR A 212 -11.48 4.74 -1.18
CA THR A 212 -12.45 5.54 -1.93
C THR A 212 -13.87 5.04 -1.71
N ALA A 213 -14.10 3.72 -1.81
CA ALA A 213 -15.42 3.13 -1.62
C ALA A 213 -15.93 3.31 -0.17
N ARG A 214 -15.04 3.23 0.83
CA ARG A 214 -15.39 3.47 2.25
C ARG A 214 -15.82 4.92 2.51
N LEU A 215 -15.29 5.89 1.76
CA LEU A 215 -15.74 7.30 1.84
C LEU A 215 -17.14 7.51 1.22
N LEU A 216 -17.52 6.68 0.25
CA LEU A 216 -18.79 6.77 -0.47
C LEU A 216 -19.96 6.04 0.22
N THR A 217 -19.69 4.93 0.90
CA THR A 217 -20.74 4.09 1.49
C THR A 217 -20.35 3.49 2.84
N ASP A 218 -21.31 3.45 3.76
CA ASP A 218 -21.21 2.75 5.04
C ASP A 218 -21.63 1.26 4.94
N ARG A 219 -22.27 0.85 3.84
CA ARG A 219 -22.73 -0.54 3.65
C ARG A 219 -21.70 -1.37 2.89
N PHE A 220 -21.25 -2.46 3.50
CA PHE A 220 -20.26 -3.38 2.93
C PHE A 220 -20.68 -3.98 1.58
N SER A 221 -21.93 -4.43 1.44
CA SER A 221 -22.42 -5.00 0.17
C SER A 221 -22.35 -4.01 -0.99
N ARG A 222 -22.52 -2.70 -0.72
CA ARG A 222 -22.35 -1.65 -1.73
C ARG A 222 -20.88 -1.35 -1.99
N MET A 223 -20.04 -1.41 -0.95
CA MET A 223 -18.59 -1.22 -1.05
C MET A 223 -17.97 -2.23 -2.03
N LEU A 224 -18.41 -3.50 -1.99
CA LEU A 224 -17.97 -4.57 -2.89
C LEU A 224 -18.30 -4.34 -4.37
N LEU A 225 -19.30 -3.52 -4.68
CA LEU A 225 -19.67 -3.17 -6.05
C LEU A 225 -18.98 -1.88 -6.50
N ILE A 226 -18.86 -0.91 -5.59
CA ILE A 226 -18.28 0.41 -5.89
C ILE A 226 -16.77 0.34 -6.06
N ALA A 227 -16.05 -0.43 -5.23
CA ALA A 227 -14.59 -0.49 -5.34
C ALA A 227 -14.12 -1.07 -6.69
N PRO A 228 -14.64 -2.22 -7.19
CA PRO A 228 -14.21 -2.76 -8.47
C PRO A 228 -14.62 -1.88 -9.66
N THR A 229 -15.82 -1.29 -9.63
CA THR A 229 -16.28 -0.41 -10.71
C THR A 229 -15.42 0.85 -10.82
N LEU A 230 -15.08 1.49 -9.69
CA LEU A 230 -14.13 2.62 -9.67
C LEU A 230 -12.74 2.20 -10.15
N SER A 231 -12.27 1.04 -9.70
CA SER A 231 -10.95 0.51 -10.04
C SER A 231 -10.82 0.26 -11.55
N VAL A 232 -11.79 -0.43 -12.15
CA VAL A 232 -11.83 -0.72 -13.60
C VAL A 232 -11.98 0.56 -14.41
N ALA A 233 -12.84 1.49 -13.99
CA ALA A 233 -12.99 2.78 -14.66
C ALA A 233 -11.68 3.58 -14.64
N ALA A 234 -10.98 3.61 -13.49
CA ALA A 234 -9.69 4.28 -13.37
C ALA A 234 -8.60 3.62 -14.22
N SER A 235 -8.55 2.29 -14.28
CA SER A 235 -7.62 1.56 -15.15
C SER A 235 -7.89 1.82 -16.63
N ALA A 236 -9.15 1.80 -17.06
CA ALA A 236 -9.51 2.08 -18.44
C ALA A 236 -9.13 3.51 -18.84
N LEU A 237 -9.44 4.49 -17.98
CA LEU A 237 -9.06 5.89 -18.21
C LEU A 237 -7.54 6.08 -18.21
N GLY A 238 -6.80 5.43 -17.30
CA GLY A 238 -5.35 5.53 -17.23
C GLY A 238 -4.64 4.93 -18.44
N ILE A 239 -5.12 3.80 -18.97
CA ILE A 239 -4.61 3.19 -20.21
C ILE A 239 -4.89 4.07 -21.41
N LEU A 240 -6.12 4.60 -21.52
CA LEU A 240 -6.47 5.51 -22.60
C LEU A 240 -5.59 6.76 -22.59
N LEU A 241 -5.36 7.34 -21.41
CA LEU A 241 -4.52 8.52 -21.26
C LEU A 241 -3.03 8.22 -21.55
N SER A 242 -2.58 7.00 -21.25
CA SER A 242 -1.21 6.53 -21.55
C SER A 242 -0.94 6.48 -23.04
N TYR A 243 -1.93 6.11 -23.86
CA TYR A 243 -1.81 6.12 -25.31
C TYR A 243 -1.55 7.52 -25.88
N TRP A 244 -2.21 8.55 -25.34
CA TRP A 244 -2.07 9.93 -25.83
C TRP A 244 -0.85 10.67 -25.29
N LEU A 245 -0.44 10.37 -24.06
CA LEU A 245 0.66 11.03 -23.38
C LEU A 245 2.01 10.33 -23.57
N ASP A 246 2.03 9.16 -24.24
CA ASP A 246 3.21 8.29 -24.39
C ASP A 246 3.96 8.07 -23.06
N ALA A 247 3.21 7.95 -21.98
CA ALA A 247 3.72 7.85 -20.61
C ALA A 247 3.48 6.44 -20.05
N ALA A 248 4.27 6.08 -19.03
CA ALA A 248 4.16 4.77 -18.37
C ALA A 248 2.73 4.51 -17.86
N SER A 249 2.08 3.50 -18.45
CA SER A 249 0.68 3.14 -18.18
C SER A 249 0.42 2.86 -16.70
N GLY A 250 1.35 2.17 -16.03
CA GLY A 250 1.28 1.90 -14.61
C GLY A 250 1.16 3.18 -13.76
N GLY A 251 2.04 4.15 -14.03
CA GLY A 251 2.06 5.43 -13.31
C GLY A 251 0.80 6.26 -13.55
N LEU A 252 0.31 6.34 -14.79
CA LEU A 252 -0.90 7.10 -15.08
C LEU A 252 -2.15 6.52 -14.42
N ILE A 253 -2.30 5.20 -14.36
CA ILE A 253 -3.43 4.59 -13.66
C ILE A 253 -3.38 4.96 -12.17
N VAL A 254 -2.20 4.94 -11.53
CA VAL A 254 -2.05 5.37 -10.13
C VAL A 254 -2.42 6.84 -9.96
N LEU A 255 -1.98 7.73 -10.86
CA LEU A 255 -2.34 9.15 -10.82
C LEU A 255 -3.85 9.38 -11.00
N VAL A 256 -4.49 8.63 -11.90
CA VAL A 256 -5.95 8.69 -12.09
C VAL A 256 -6.67 8.19 -10.83
N GLN A 257 -6.25 7.08 -10.24
CA GLN A 257 -6.81 6.57 -8.99
C GLN A 257 -6.65 7.57 -7.84
N GLY A 258 -5.45 8.15 -7.68
CA GLY A 258 -5.18 9.16 -6.66
C GLY A 258 -6.01 10.43 -6.85
N THR A 259 -6.18 10.88 -8.10
CA THR A 259 -7.02 12.04 -8.44
C THR A 259 -8.49 11.77 -8.13
N LEU A 260 -8.99 10.58 -8.49
CA LEU A 260 -10.36 10.16 -8.15
C LEU A 260 -10.57 10.09 -6.65
N TYR A 261 -9.62 9.53 -5.90
CA TYR A 261 -9.67 9.52 -4.44
C TYR A 261 -9.69 10.94 -3.85
N ALA A 262 -8.83 11.83 -4.34
CA ALA A 262 -8.78 13.23 -3.88
C ALA A 262 -10.11 13.96 -4.17
N LEU A 263 -10.66 13.81 -5.38
CA LEU A 263 -11.97 14.34 -5.75
C LEU A 263 -13.06 13.83 -4.82
N VAL A 264 -13.14 12.51 -4.62
CA VAL A 264 -14.07 11.89 -3.69
C VAL A 264 -13.89 12.44 -2.28
N HIS A 265 -12.66 12.56 -1.79
CA HIS A 265 -12.38 13.06 -0.46
C HIS A 265 -12.85 14.51 -0.26
N VAL A 266 -12.70 15.36 -1.28
CA VAL A 266 -13.17 16.77 -1.24
C VAL A 266 -14.70 16.84 -1.34
N PHE A 267 -15.32 16.10 -2.25
CA PHE A 267 -16.74 16.15 -2.55
C PHE A 267 -17.62 15.21 -1.70
N ALA A 268 -17.04 14.32 -0.87
CA ALA A 268 -17.79 13.34 -0.11
C ALA A 268 -18.81 14.00 0.85
N PRO A 269 -20.11 13.68 0.74
CA PRO A 269 -21.16 14.39 1.47
C PRO A 269 -21.19 14.13 2.99
N ARG A 270 -20.66 13.00 3.48
CA ARG A 270 -20.62 12.67 4.93
C ARG A 270 -19.25 12.87 5.60
N TYR A 271 -18.15 12.68 4.87
CA TYR A 271 -16.78 12.74 5.40
C TYR A 271 -15.91 13.82 4.76
N GLY A 272 -16.41 14.52 3.73
CA GLY A 272 -15.65 15.52 3.01
C GLY A 272 -15.43 16.79 3.82
N LEU A 273 -14.26 17.40 3.60
CA LEU A 273 -13.83 18.64 4.25
C LEU A 273 -14.88 19.77 4.13
N LEU A 274 -15.64 19.80 3.03
CA LEU A 274 -16.69 20.78 2.77
C LEU A 274 -17.95 20.59 3.64
N ALA A 275 -18.31 19.34 3.97
CA ALA A 275 -19.45 19.04 4.86
C ALA A 275 -19.12 19.42 6.31
N ARG A 276 -17.88 19.15 6.77
CA ARG A 276 -17.39 19.60 8.09
C ARG A 276 -17.29 21.12 8.19
N GLY A 277 -16.90 21.81 7.11
CA GLY A 277 -16.86 23.28 7.05
C GLY A 277 -18.25 23.94 7.18
N ARG A 278 -19.30 23.34 6.60
CA ARG A 278 -20.68 23.83 6.75
C ARG A 278 -21.27 23.56 8.13
N ALA A 279 -21.01 22.40 8.74
CA ALA A 279 -21.46 22.09 10.10
C ALA A 279 -20.83 23.04 11.16
N ARG A 280 -19.55 23.39 11.00
CA ARG A 280 -18.86 24.37 11.87
C ARG A 280 -19.39 25.80 11.71
N ARG A 281 -19.87 26.18 10.52
CA ARG A 281 -20.49 27.50 10.28
C ARG A 281 -21.91 27.59 10.88
N GLY A 282 -22.67 26.51 10.90
CA GLY A 282 -24.00 26.46 11.54
C GLY A 282 -23.94 26.68 13.06
N GLY A 283 -23.04 25.99 13.77
CA GLY A 283 -22.91 26.14 15.24
C GLY A 283 -22.37 27.49 15.71
N ARG A 284 -21.69 28.24 14.85
CA ARG A 284 -21.18 29.59 15.17
C ARG A 284 -22.22 30.69 14.96
N ALA A 285 -23.25 30.45 14.15
CA ALA A 285 -24.40 31.35 14.02
C ALA A 285 -25.34 31.25 15.22
N GLU A 286 -25.52 30.04 15.76
CA GLU A 286 -26.39 29.77 16.93
C GLU A 286 -25.81 30.36 18.23
N ARG A 287 -24.49 30.29 18.43
CA ARG A 287 -23.79 30.94 19.58
C ARG A 287 -23.76 32.46 19.52
N ARG A 288 -24.09 33.08 18.39
CA ARG A 288 -24.14 34.54 18.23
C ARG A 288 -25.56 35.10 18.42
N GLY A 289 -26.56 34.23 18.59
CA GLY A 289 -27.98 34.55 18.76
C GLY A 289 -28.52 34.54 20.19
N SER A 290 -27.72 34.20 21.20
CA SER A 290 -28.10 34.38 22.61
C SER A 290 -27.47 35.66 23.18
N PRO A 291 -28.18 36.81 23.16
CA PRO A 291 -27.75 37.97 23.91
C PRO A 291 -27.93 37.72 25.41
N GLY A 292 -26.82 37.82 26.15
CA GLY A 292 -26.81 38.16 27.58
C GLY A 292 -27.27 37.09 28.57
N ALA A 293 -26.33 36.33 29.11
CA ALA A 293 -26.40 35.90 30.50
C ALA A 293 -25.10 36.33 31.18
N VAL A 294 -25.13 37.53 31.76
CA VAL A 294 -24.12 38.01 32.70
C VAL A 294 -24.22 37.08 33.92
N PRO A 295 -23.11 36.50 34.43
CA PRO A 295 -23.15 35.76 35.68
C PRO A 295 -23.41 36.75 36.81
N SER A 296 -24.62 36.73 37.37
CA SER A 296 -24.93 37.41 38.62
C SER A 296 -24.12 36.75 39.73
N ALA A 297 -23.10 37.45 40.22
CA ALA A 297 -22.38 37.08 41.43
C ALA A 297 -23.27 37.41 42.64
N ASP A 298 -24.10 36.46 43.07
CA ASP A 298 -24.68 36.42 44.42
C ASP A 298 -25.24 35.01 44.73
N GLY A 299 -24.58 34.30 45.65
CA GLY A 299 -25.04 33.00 46.17
C GLY A 299 -23.92 32.23 46.90
N PRO A 300 -24.13 31.75 48.14
CA PRO A 300 -23.05 31.55 49.11
C PRO A 300 -22.27 30.24 48.95
N ALA A 301 -21.04 30.26 49.47
CA ALA A 301 -20.07 29.16 49.49
C ALA A 301 -20.62 27.86 50.12
N PRO A 302 -20.26 26.67 49.60
CA PRO A 302 -20.59 25.41 50.23
C PRO A 302 -19.62 25.10 51.37
N THR A 303 -20.14 25.13 52.61
CA THR A 303 -19.50 24.55 53.80
C THR A 303 -19.45 23.02 53.63
N GLY A 304 -18.27 22.44 53.84
CA GLY A 304 -18.00 21.04 53.53
C GLY A 304 -18.54 20.01 54.52
N ALA A 305 -18.45 18.74 54.14
CA ALA A 305 -17.86 17.65 54.93
C ALA A 305 -18.04 16.29 54.23
N ALA A 306 -17.04 15.43 54.44
CA ALA A 306 -17.04 13.97 54.41
C ALA A 306 -16.92 13.23 53.06
N ALA A 307 -15.66 12.91 52.73
CA ALA A 307 -15.27 11.57 52.25
C ALA A 307 -15.34 10.56 53.44
N PRO A 308 -15.18 9.22 53.30
CA PRO A 308 -14.59 8.51 52.15
C PRO A 308 -15.20 7.11 51.80
N THR A 309 -14.59 6.51 50.79
CA THR A 309 -14.33 5.05 50.61
C THR A 309 -15.29 4.25 49.73
N GLY A 310 -14.74 3.72 48.64
CA GLY A 310 -14.96 2.32 48.27
C GLY A 310 -15.53 2.06 46.87
N ALA A 311 -14.74 1.29 46.12
CA ALA A 311 -15.12 0.42 44.99
C ALA A 311 -15.34 1.06 43.61
N ALA A 312 -14.45 0.62 42.73
CA ALA A 312 -14.37 0.90 41.31
C ALA A 312 -15.44 0.13 40.52
N GLU A 313 -16.02 0.78 39.51
CA GLU A 313 -16.31 0.18 38.20
C GLU A 313 -16.62 1.29 37.18
N SER A 314 -15.55 1.83 36.58
CA SER A 314 -15.63 2.81 35.50
C SER A 314 -15.68 2.10 34.15
N THR A 315 -16.87 2.14 33.55
CA THR A 315 -17.13 1.93 32.13
C THR A 315 -16.37 2.99 31.32
N GLU A 316 -15.25 2.61 30.71
CA GLU A 316 -14.50 3.49 29.82
C GLU A 316 -15.09 3.43 28.40
N ARG A 317 -16.00 4.38 28.12
CA ARG A 317 -16.43 4.73 26.76
C ARG A 317 -15.27 5.43 26.04
N GLN A 318 -14.75 4.78 25.02
CA GLN A 318 -13.79 5.33 24.08
C GLN A 318 -14.34 6.59 23.39
N ALA A 319 -13.71 7.73 23.66
CA ALA A 319 -13.89 8.98 22.91
C ALA A 319 -12.97 8.99 21.66
N PRO A 320 -13.34 9.67 20.57
CA PRO A 320 -12.53 9.71 19.36
C PRO A 320 -11.29 10.61 19.54
N VAL A 321 -10.13 10.09 19.16
CA VAL A 321 -8.84 10.78 19.15
C VAL A 321 -8.89 12.00 18.24
N ALA A 322 -8.88 13.18 18.85
CA ALA A 322 -8.64 14.45 18.18
C ALA A 322 -7.15 14.55 17.85
N VAL A 323 -6.81 14.49 16.56
CA VAL A 323 -5.49 14.90 16.07
C VAL A 323 -5.39 16.41 16.22
N SER A 324 -4.49 16.84 17.10
CA SER A 324 -4.25 18.23 17.46
C SER A 324 -3.55 18.97 16.32
N ASP A 325 -4.06 20.16 15.97
CA ASP A 325 -3.59 21.09 14.93
C ASP A 325 -2.18 21.68 15.19
N ALA A 326 -1.37 21.07 16.06
CA ALA A 326 -0.05 21.56 16.46
C ALA A 326 1.13 21.00 15.65
N GLN A 327 0.96 19.91 14.87
CA GLN A 327 2.07 19.28 14.12
C GLN A 327 2.26 19.80 12.69
N ILE A 328 1.38 20.68 12.17
CA ILE A 328 1.50 21.21 10.79
C ILE A 328 2.32 22.51 10.74
N ALA A 329 2.61 23.15 11.88
CA ALA A 329 3.31 24.44 11.91
C ALA A 329 4.85 24.38 12.02
N SER A 330 5.47 23.22 12.31
CA SER A 330 6.92 23.17 12.59
C SER A 330 7.82 22.80 11.40
N VAL A 331 7.28 22.64 10.20
CA VAL A 331 8.06 22.26 8.99
C VAL A 331 8.22 23.43 8.00
N ALA A 332 7.62 24.59 8.27
CA ALA A 332 7.56 25.70 7.31
C ALA A 332 8.61 26.82 7.50
N GLU A 333 9.54 26.73 8.45
CA GLU A 333 10.60 27.75 8.60
C GLU A 333 11.99 27.14 8.78
N ARG A 334 12.71 26.96 7.66
CA ARG A 334 14.15 27.21 7.61
C ARG A 334 14.52 27.84 6.25
N PRO A 335 14.94 29.12 6.21
CA PRO A 335 15.36 29.76 4.99
C PRO A 335 16.76 29.30 4.57
N SER A 336 16.93 29.21 3.26
CA SER A 336 18.20 29.02 2.55
C SER A 336 19.20 30.11 2.93
N GLY A 337 20.42 29.71 3.30
CA GLY A 337 21.53 30.60 3.61
C GLY A 337 22.87 29.92 3.34
N THR A 338 23.64 30.56 2.47
CA THR A 338 24.86 30.15 1.77
C THR A 338 26.12 30.14 2.66
N ALA A 339 27.16 29.45 2.17
CA ALA A 339 28.60 29.59 2.50
C ALA A 339 29.03 28.85 3.80
N VAL A 340 30.21 28.22 3.94
CA VAL A 340 31.56 28.45 3.42
C VAL A 340 32.33 27.12 3.46
N LEU A 341 33.11 26.83 2.41
CA LEU A 341 34.24 25.90 2.41
C LEU A 341 35.40 26.56 3.17
N GLU A 342 35.98 25.91 4.19
CA GLU A 342 37.44 25.96 4.40
C GLU A 342 37.94 24.76 5.22
N PRO A 343 39.19 24.31 4.97
CA PRO A 343 39.78 23.10 5.50
C PRO A 343 40.58 23.36 6.78
N THR A 344 40.71 22.36 7.64
CA THR A 344 41.74 22.35 8.69
C THR A 344 42.55 21.07 8.60
N SER A 345 43.71 21.22 7.96
CA SER A 345 44.91 20.45 8.24
C SER A 345 45.40 20.75 9.65
N ASP A 346 45.83 19.71 10.37
CA ASP A 346 47.10 19.61 11.10
C ASP A 346 47.02 18.52 12.19
N THR A 347 48.07 17.81 12.58
CA THR A 347 49.25 17.20 11.94
C THR A 347 49.88 16.34 13.06
N SER A 348 50.77 15.42 12.68
CA SER A 348 51.75 14.74 13.56
C SER A 348 51.18 13.57 14.37
N SER A 349 51.73 12.35 14.37
CA SER A 349 53.10 11.82 14.26
C SER A 349 52.96 10.28 14.18
N ALA A 350 53.83 9.41 13.66
CA ALA A 350 55.24 9.44 13.30
C ALA A 350 55.52 8.20 12.41
N SER A 351 56.47 8.35 11.49
CA SER A 351 57.59 7.43 11.23
C SER A 351 57.35 5.90 11.26
N GLU A 352 57.33 5.25 10.10
CA GLU A 352 58.27 4.14 9.86
C GLU A 352 58.63 3.98 8.37
N ASN A 353 59.94 3.93 8.18
CA ASN A 353 60.70 3.86 6.94
C ASN A 353 61.12 2.40 6.74
N SER A 354 60.95 1.83 5.53
CA SER A 354 61.81 0.77 4.99
C SER A 354 61.50 0.47 3.51
N GLY A 355 62.32 1.06 2.62
CA GLY A 355 63.08 0.40 1.55
C GLY A 355 62.41 -0.48 0.46
N PRO A 356 62.70 -0.26 -0.84
CA PRO A 356 62.32 -1.12 -1.96
C PRO A 356 63.40 -2.16 -2.31
N SER A 357 63.04 -3.36 -2.79
CA SER A 357 64.02 -4.24 -3.49
C SER A 357 63.40 -5.32 -4.40
N ARG A 358 64.12 -5.55 -5.53
CA ARG A 358 64.09 -6.63 -6.55
C ARG A 358 63.06 -6.45 -7.68
N ILE A 359 63.43 -6.05 -8.91
CA ILE A 359 64.44 -6.50 -9.91
C ILE A 359 64.13 -7.87 -10.55
N SER A 360 63.78 -7.75 -11.85
CA SER A 360 64.16 -8.58 -13.02
C SER A 360 63.39 -9.86 -13.36
N SER A 361 62.81 -9.84 -14.58
CA SER A 361 63.05 -10.77 -15.71
C SER A 361 61.72 -11.01 -16.46
N SER A 362 61.56 -11.05 -17.79
CA SER A 362 62.27 -10.64 -19.00
C SER A 362 61.26 -10.77 -20.17
N ALA A 363 61.50 -10.03 -21.25
CA ALA A 363 60.72 -9.77 -22.49
C ALA A 363 60.37 -11.01 -23.38
N PRO A 364 60.08 -10.88 -24.69
CA PRO A 364 58.96 -10.24 -25.42
C PRO A 364 58.29 -11.22 -26.43
N THR A 365 57.13 -10.88 -27.04
CA THR A 365 56.76 -11.47 -28.36
C THR A 365 55.90 -10.51 -29.19
N THR A 366 56.29 -10.47 -30.46
CA THR A 366 55.97 -9.66 -31.63
C THR A 366 54.55 -9.81 -32.19
N MET A 367 54.05 -8.71 -32.79
CA MET A 367 53.01 -8.69 -33.84
C MET A 367 53.51 -9.32 -35.15
N PRO A 368 52.58 -9.66 -36.05
CA PRO A 368 52.60 -9.06 -37.39
C PRO A 368 51.39 -8.14 -37.65
#